data_AF-A0AAV6ZTT2-F1
#
_entry.id   AF-A0AAV6ZTT2-F1
#
_cell.length_a   1.000
_cell.length_b   1.000
_cell.length_c   1.000
_cell.angle_alpha   90.00
_cell.angle_beta   90.00
_cell.angle_gamma   90.00
#
_symmetry.space_group_name_H-M   'P 1'
#
loop_
_entity.id
_entity.type
_entity.pdbx_description
1 polymer ?
#
loop_
_entity_poly.entity_id
_entity_poly.type
_entity_poly.pdbx_seq_one_letter_code
_entity_poly.pdbx_strand_id
1 'polypeptide(L)'
;MEPKHRELLQQCHQNLVESISDPDNLLRLLEQSGTISLRDRQELDSSCSSQQDKVDLLLKMLLLKDKDHFQDLRVALEKSQPHLLPILYLNGLGSGDSAGSTYSVLTTMPSDSESSGSLSSVGTANKASSPPLSTTDGRLMSEKLDTILSQLRQVTRERDELRKRLALSSPGSTFDDCRPSPKLSADYERLKVQCMKAMSELEVLQSQHSKALKKCEEAAKEADFYHTLHSRVLSDQTQLQEDSESLRRKHAQLQREFTHLQQSCQDLKRIHEADQKEISELRRQQQLVVKQNGSSELINKLYDTALDKLEVVKKDYDSLRRQYNEKVSSHNLDLGRLEQSEEEKKSLQKQMEGLLKQRDSTLHLQHQYSSSMRRYDSIQQELNKATLQNKELQREIERLQAEATRFKTVQLKAVKDAEKYKEERDSVFNEYRLIMSERDQVIKEMDKMQTELELAQGRLKNTSCEKRVASEEMEALRQELNSALVERDRAIFERNELLEKYCHEVKDKAEAQKELDQACKDIETVKEERDVARKERTEAIIQRDHLLREYYQARQIQDSATLDMERANKEIEVLRKQYEAMTHELKEATQEAEVAKCRRDWAFQERDKIVAERESIRSVLCV
;
A
#
# COMPACT_ATOMS: atom_id res chain seq x y z
N MET A 1 11.43 -24.24 55.18
CA MET A 1 10.10 -23.98 54.58
C MET A 1 10.23 -23.44 53.15
N GLU A 2 9.38 -23.88 52.21
CA GLU A 2 9.38 -23.34 50.83
C GLU A 2 9.03 -21.84 50.78
N PRO A 3 9.56 -21.07 49.81
CA PRO A 3 9.34 -19.61 49.73
C PRO A 3 7.86 -19.21 49.68
N LYS A 4 7.05 -19.94 48.91
CA LYS A 4 5.60 -19.66 48.76
C LYS A 4 4.85 -19.88 50.07
N HIS A 5 5.15 -20.96 50.80
CA HIS A 5 4.55 -21.23 52.11
C HIS A 5 5.01 -20.25 53.18
N ARG A 6 6.27 -19.80 53.12
CA ARG A 6 6.80 -18.78 54.01
C ARG A 6 6.09 -17.44 53.85
N GLU A 7 5.87 -17.03 52.60
CA GLU A 7 5.14 -15.79 52.26
C GLU A 7 3.67 -15.86 52.69
N LEU A 8 2.98 -16.98 52.39
CA LEU A 8 1.60 -17.22 52.84
C LEU A 8 1.50 -17.20 54.37
N LEU A 9 2.41 -17.87 55.07
CA LEU A 9 2.40 -17.94 56.54
C LEU A 9 2.64 -16.55 57.16
N GLN A 10 3.52 -15.73 56.58
CA GLN A 10 3.73 -14.35 57.00
C GLN A 10 2.49 -13.47 56.77
N GLN A 11 1.79 -13.64 55.64
CA GLN A 11 0.57 -12.88 55.33
C GLN A 11 -0.61 -13.20 56.25
N CYS A 12 -0.71 -14.45 56.72
CA CYS A 12 -1.75 -14.88 57.66
C CYS A 12 -1.32 -14.88 59.13
N HIS A 13 -0.06 -14.53 59.44
CA HIS A 13 0.54 -14.63 60.78
C HIS A 13 -0.30 -13.92 61.84
N GLN A 14 -0.61 -12.64 61.63
CA GLN A 14 -1.36 -11.84 62.60
C GLN A 14 -2.79 -12.40 62.83
N ASN A 15 -3.45 -12.80 61.74
CA ASN A 15 -4.80 -13.35 61.80
C ASN A 15 -4.84 -14.69 62.56
N LEU A 16 -3.81 -15.53 62.40
CA LEU A 16 -3.68 -16.79 63.12
C LEU A 16 -3.39 -16.57 64.61
N VAL A 17 -2.52 -15.61 64.97
CA VAL A 17 -2.25 -15.25 66.37
C VAL A 17 -3.52 -14.79 67.09
N GLU A 18 -4.37 -14.00 66.42
CA GLU A 18 -5.61 -13.49 67.00
C GLU A 18 -6.74 -14.51 67.04
N SER A 19 -6.79 -15.43 66.06
CA SER A 19 -7.93 -16.33 65.88
C SER A 19 -7.77 -17.70 66.55
N ILE A 20 -6.53 -18.15 66.82
CA ILE A 20 -6.29 -19.46 67.44
C ILE A 20 -6.68 -19.41 68.93
N SER A 21 -7.82 -20.02 69.26
CA SER A 21 -8.39 -19.98 70.62
C SER A 21 -7.87 -21.08 71.57
N ASP A 22 -7.17 -22.09 71.06
CA ASP A 22 -6.67 -23.25 71.83
C ASP A 22 -5.30 -23.68 71.28
N PRO A 23 -4.22 -22.97 71.67
CA PRO A 23 -2.88 -23.31 71.21
C PRO A 23 -2.39 -24.66 71.74
N ASP A 24 -2.90 -25.14 72.88
CA ASP A 24 -2.39 -26.37 73.49
C ASP A 24 -2.80 -27.63 72.71
N ASN A 25 -4.02 -27.66 72.18
CA ASN A 25 -4.45 -28.73 71.29
C ASN A 25 -3.71 -28.69 69.94
N LEU A 26 -3.43 -27.49 69.41
CA LEU A 26 -2.63 -27.32 68.19
C LEU A 26 -1.19 -27.83 68.37
N LEU A 27 -0.56 -27.47 69.49
CA LEU A 27 0.81 -27.91 69.81
C LEU A 27 0.88 -29.43 70.00
N ARG A 28 -0.12 -30.04 70.65
CA ARG A 28 -0.20 -31.51 70.77
C ARG A 28 -0.25 -32.20 69.41
N LEU A 29 -0.98 -31.65 68.44
CA LEU A 29 -1.09 -32.21 67.08
C LEU A 29 0.22 -32.05 66.30
N LEU A 30 0.91 -30.92 66.47
CA LEU A 30 2.22 -30.67 65.86
C LEU A 30 3.36 -31.50 66.48
N GLU A 31 3.23 -31.85 67.76
CA GLU A 31 4.13 -32.78 68.43
C GLU A 31 3.91 -34.21 67.91
N GLN A 32 2.66 -34.62 67.72
CA GLN A 32 2.30 -35.93 67.14
C GLN A 32 2.78 -36.10 65.69
N SER A 33 2.86 -35.02 64.91
CA SER A 33 3.44 -35.04 63.55
C SER A 33 4.96 -34.94 63.54
N GLY A 34 5.61 -34.77 64.70
CA GLY A 34 7.06 -34.58 64.82
C GLY A 34 7.56 -33.23 64.30
N THR A 35 6.65 -32.27 64.08
CA THR A 35 6.94 -30.92 63.59
C THR A 35 7.63 -30.08 64.67
N ILE A 36 7.16 -30.19 65.92
CA ILE A 36 7.80 -29.60 67.09
C ILE A 36 8.36 -30.70 68.00
N SER A 37 9.54 -30.48 68.57
CA SER A 37 10.16 -31.41 69.51
C SER A 37 9.63 -31.21 70.93
N LEU A 38 9.84 -32.19 71.83
CA LEU A 38 9.52 -32.03 73.26
C LEU A 38 10.24 -30.82 73.88
N ARG A 39 11.45 -30.49 73.40
CA ARG A 39 12.19 -29.29 73.82
C ARG A 39 11.49 -28.02 73.34
N ASP A 40 11.04 -27.99 72.09
CA ASP A 40 10.31 -26.85 71.52
C ASP A 40 9.00 -26.61 72.29
N ARG A 41 8.31 -27.69 72.70
CA ARG A 41 7.10 -27.63 73.55
C ARG A 41 7.40 -26.99 74.90
N GLN A 42 8.47 -27.39 75.56
CA GLN A 42 8.91 -26.84 76.85
C GLN A 42 9.33 -25.36 76.74
N GLU A 43 9.97 -24.96 75.64
CA GLU A 43 10.33 -23.57 75.36
C GLU A 43 9.08 -22.69 75.18
N LEU A 44 8.08 -23.18 74.43
CA LEU A 44 6.80 -22.50 74.23
C LEU A 44 5.97 -22.39 75.51
N ASP A 45 6.01 -23.40 76.39
CA ASP A 45 5.29 -23.39 77.67
C ASP A 45 5.97 -22.50 78.73
N SER A 46 7.31 -22.36 78.68
CA SER A 46 8.06 -21.58 79.67
C SER A 46 8.27 -20.11 79.28
N SER A 47 8.28 -19.80 77.99
CA SER A 47 8.61 -18.46 77.47
C SER A 47 7.40 -17.56 77.21
N CYS A 48 6.17 -18.10 77.28
CA CYS A 48 4.96 -17.38 76.87
C CYS A 48 4.03 -17.09 78.06
N SER A 49 3.65 -15.82 78.23
CA SER A 49 2.74 -15.39 79.31
C SER A 49 1.27 -15.40 78.92
N SER A 50 0.97 -15.42 77.61
CA SER A 50 -0.39 -15.47 77.06
C SER A 50 -0.53 -16.52 75.96
N GLN A 51 -1.77 -16.92 75.65
CA GLN A 51 -2.07 -17.84 74.54
C GLN A 51 -1.64 -17.27 73.19
N GLN A 52 -1.75 -15.95 73.00
CA GLN A 52 -1.35 -15.27 71.76
C GLN A 52 0.17 -15.24 71.59
N ASP A 53 0.92 -14.96 72.67
CA ASP A 53 2.40 -15.03 72.65
C ASP A 53 2.88 -16.44 72.28
N LYS A 54 2.15 -17.45 72.75
CA LYS A 54 2.43 -18.87 72.48
C LYS A 54 2.23 -19.23 71.02
N VAL A 55 1.18 -18.71 70.39
CA VAL A 55 0.93 -18.88 68.94
C VAL A 55 1.95 -18.10 68.13
N ASP A 56 2.25 -16.85 68.51
CA ASP A 56 3.23 -16.01 67.82
C ASP A 56 4.64 -16.63 67.83
N LEU A 57 5.08 -17.13 68.99
CA LEU A 57 6.36 -17.81 69.12
C LEU A 57 6.39 -19.12 68.32
N LEU A 58 5.30 -19.91 68.33
CA LEU A 58 5.17 -21.12 67.52
C LEU A 58 5.34 -20.82 66.02
N LEU A 59 4.63 -19.82 65.50
CA LEU A 59 4.70 -19.46 64.08
C LEU A 59 6.09 -18.96 63.69
N LYS A 60 6.75 -18.17 64.55
CA LYS A 60 8.15 -17.76 64.37
C LYS A 60 9.12 -18.94 64.36
N MET A 61 8.94 -19.91 65.26
CA MET A 61 9.75 -21.14 65.29
C MET A 61 9.57 -21.97 64.02
N LEU A 62 8.35 -22.08 63.50
CA LEU A 62 8.08 -22.80 62.24
C LEU A 62 8.75 -22.13 61.02
N LEU A 63 8.83 -20.80 61.00
CA LEU A 63 9.53 -20.03 59.96
C LEU A 63 11.06 -20.19 60.00
N LEU A 64 11.62 -20.56 61.16
CA LEU A 64 13.05 -20.76 61.37
C LEU A 64 13.50 -22.21 61.15
N LYS A 65 12.59 -23.18 61.05
CA LYS A 65 12.93 -24.58 60.80
C LYS A 65 13.34 -24.80 59.33
N ASP A 66 14.37 -25.63 59.15
CA ASP A 66 14.92 -25.96 57.83
C ASP A 66 13.90 -26.68 56.93
N LYS A 67 13.12 -27.60 57.52
CA LYS A 67 12.09 -28.37 56.81
C LYS A 67 10.83 -27.55 56.57
N ASP A 68 10.05 -27.96 55.57
CA ASP A 68 8.74 -27.39 55.32
C ASP A 68 7.68 -28.08 56.17
N HIS A 69 7.15 -27.33 57.14
CA HIS A 69 6.12 -27.78 58.08
C HIS A 69 4.77 -27.08 57.85
N PHE A 70 4.61 -26.40 56.72
CA PHE A 70 3.37 -25.70 56.42
C PHE A 70 2.18 -26.65 56.26
N GLN A 71 2.40 -27.80 55.64
CA GLN A 71 1.37 -28.84 55.51
C GLN A 71 1.00 -29.46 56.86
N ASP A 72 1.99 -29.66 57.75
CA ASP A 72 1.74 -30.16 59.10
C ASP A 72 0.90 -29.17 59.92
N LEU A 73 1.22 -27.88 59.84
CA LEU A 73 0.44 -26.80 60.45
C LEU A 73 -0.99 -26.76 59.93
N ARG A 74 -1.18 -26.90 58.62
CA ARG A 74 -2.49 -26.93 58.00
C ARG A 74 -3.33 -28.12 58.47
N VAL A 75 -2.75 -29.32 58.52
CA VAL A 75 -3.44 -30.53 59.02
C VAL A 75 -3.76 -30.39 60.52
N ALA A 76 -2.85 -29.81 61.31
CA ALA A 76 -3.08 -29.57 62.73
C ALA A 76 -4.23 -28.56 62.95
N LEU A 77 -4.29 -27.49 62.14
CA LEU A 77 -5.39 -26.51 62.15
C LEU A 77 -6.72 -27.11 61.67
N GLU A 78 -6.71 -27.98 60.66
CA GLU A 78 -7.91 -28.69 60.21
C GLU A 78 -8.53 -29.54 61.31
N LYS A 79 -7.69 -30.18 62.14
CA LYS A 79 -8.13 -31.04 63.23
C LYS A 79 -8.50 -30.28 64.50
N SER A 80 -7.82 -29.18 64.81
CA SER A 80 -8.09 -28.39 66.02
C SER A 80 -9.19 -27.35 65.79
N GLN A 81 -9.12 -26.62 64.69
CA GLN A 81 -9.90 -25.40 64.42
C GLN A 81 -10.19 -25.22 62.92
N PRO A 82 -11.07 -26.06 62.32
CA PRO A 82 -11.30 -26.10 60.87
C PRO A 82 -11.85 -24.79 60.29
N HIS A 83 -12.47 -23.94 61.10
CA HIS A 83 -12.96 -22.62 60.70
C HIS A 83 -11.83 -21.63 60.34
N LEU A 84 -10.57 -21.93 60.70
CA LEU A 84 -9.40 -21.09 60.40
C LEU A 84 -8.68 -21.50 59.10
N LEU A 85 -9.02 -22.65 58.50
CA LEU A 85 -8.45 -23.09 57.23
C LEU A 85 -8.60 -22.05 56.10
N PRO A 86 -9.75 -21.36 55.92
CA PRO A 86 -9.90 -20.36 54.87
C PRO A 86 -8.88 -19.22 54.95
N ILE A 87 -8.36 -18.91 56.14
CA ILE A 87 -7.34 -17.86 56.36
C ILE A 87 -6.03 -18.21 55.62
N LEU A 88 -5.70 -19.49 55.49
CA LEU A 88 -4.52 -19.97 54.74
C LEU A 88 -4.71 -19.92 53.21
N TYR A 89 -5.94 -19.76 52.72
CA TYR A 89 -6.27 -19.84 51.30
C TYR A 89 -6.77 -18.54 50.67
N LEU A 90 -7.35 -17.63 51.45
CA LEU A 90 -8.02 -16.45 50.91
C LEU A 90 -7.09 -15.28 50.55
N ASN A 91 -5.85 -15.24 51.04
CA ASN A 91 -4.94 -14.10 50.81
C ASN A 91 -3.92 -14.28 49.67
N GLY A 92 -3.95 -15.39 48.92
CA GLY A 92 -2.91 -15.75 47.95
C GLY A 92 -3.36 -15.89 46.49
N LEU A 93 -4.34 -15.11 46.00
CA LEU A 93 -4.79 -15.19 44.59
C LEU A 93 -4.30 -14.00 43.75
N GLY A 94 -3.06 -14.12 43.29
CA GLY A 94 -2.51 -13.38 42.16
C GLY A 94 -1.62 -14.28 41.31
N SER A 95 -2.07 -14.56 40.09
CA SER A 95 -1.32 -15.09 38.93
C SER A 95 -1.05 -16.60 38.80
N GLY A 96 -1.72 -17.22 37.80
CA GLY A 96 -1.07 -17.85 36.64
C GLY A 96 -0.41 -19.23 36.76
N ASP A 97 -1.05 -20.20 36.09
CA ASP A 97 -0.53 -21.45 35.49
C ASP A 97 0.09 -22.55 36.35
N SER A 98 -0.55 -23.73 36.37
CA SER A 98 0.10 -25.00 35.99
C SER A 98 -0.90 -26.16 35.84
N ALA A 99 -0.89 -26.73 34.63
CA ALA A 99 -0.94 -28.14 34.28
C ALA A 99 -1.97 -29.10 34.94
N GLY A 100 -2.90 -29.56 34.10
CA GLY A 100 -2.92 -30.97 33.66
C GLY A 100 -3.13 -32.04 34.71
N SER A 101 -4.37 -32.52 34.83
CA SER A 101 -4.61 -33.90 35.29
C SER A 101 -5.82 -34.49 34.58
N THR A 102 -5.51 -35.37 33.66
CA THR A 102 -6.39 -36.39 33.08
C THR A 102 -6.91 -37.32 34.17
N TYR A 103 -8.22 -37.44 34.32
CA TYR A 103 -8.84 -38.68 34.77
C TYR A 103 -10.14 -38.92 34.01
N SER A 104 -10.02 -39.74 32.96
CA SER A 104 -11.15 -40.44 32.36
C SER A 104 -11.57 -41.56 33.30
N VAL A 105 -12.80 -41.51 33.80
CA VAL A 105 -13.58 -42.71 34.14
C VAL A 105 -14.92 -42.57 33.43
N LEU A 106 -15.00 -43.21 32.27
CA LEU A 106 -16.26 -43.52 31.60
C LEU A 106 -16.86 -44.75 32.28
N THR A 107 -18.01 -44.57 32.93
CA THR A 107 -18.91 -45.68 33.20
C THR A 107 -20.36 -45.20 33.16
N THR A 108 -21.09 -45.82 32.25
CA THR A 108 -22.51 -46.24 32.36
C THR A 108 -23.57 -45.15 32.48
N MET A 109 -24.13 -44.79 31.32
CA MET A 109 -25.56 -44.56 31.17
C MET A 109 -26.34 -45.80 31.65
N PRO A 110 -27.51 -45.62 32.26
CA PRO A 110 -28.68 -46.17 31.58
C PRO A 110 -29.95 -45.30 31.68
N SER A 111 -30.83 -45.57 30.71
CA SER A 111 -32.29 -45.58 30.81
C SER A 111 -33.08 -44.33 30.41
N ASP A 112 -33.56 -44.42 29.17
CA ASP A 112 -34.93 -44.06 28.79
C ASP A 112 -35.96 -44.74 29.70
N SER A 113 -37.02 -44.03 30.06
CA SER A 113 -38.28 -44.60 30.51
C SER A 113 -39.41 -43.63 30.23
N GLU A 114 -40.14 -43.91 29.15
CA GLU A 114 -41.51 -43.43 28.96
C GLU A 114 -42.47 -44.31 29.77
N SER A 115 -43.27 -43.70 30.64
CA SER A 115 -44.71 -44.02 30.77
C SER A 115 -45.40 -43.20 31.85
N SER A 116 -46.46 -42.50 31.41
CA SER A 116 -47.82 -42.51 31.93
C SER A 116 -48.06 -42.63 33.44
N GLY A 117 -48.79 -41.65 33.99
CA GLY A 117 -49.33 -41.75 35.34
C GLY A 117 -50.22 -40.59 35.74
N SER A 118 -51.37 -40.42 35.06
CA SER A 118 -52.54 -39.79 35.66
C SER A 118 -52.92 -40.55 36.94
N LEU A 119 -53.27 -39.83 38.03
CA LEU A 119 -54.51 -40.00 38.79
C LEU A 119 -54.50 -39.17 40.10
N SER A 120 -55.58 -38.40 40.25
CA SER A 120 -56.32 -38.05 41.49
C SER A 120 -55.61 -37.39 42.69
N SER A 121 -56.18 -36.25 43.11
CA SER A 121 -56.46 -36.02 44.53
C SER A 121 -57.87 -35.46 44.69
N VAL A 122 -58.62 -36.09 45.60
CA VAL A 122 -59.99 -35.79 46.04
C VAL A 122 -59.92 -34.97 47.32
N GLY A 123 -60.85 -34.03 47.47
CA GLY A 123 -61.25 -33.37 48.73
C GLY A 123 -60.95 -31.87 48.70
N THR A 124 -61.86 -30.94 49.00
CA THR A 124 -63.18 -30.97 49.64
C THR A 124 -63.92 -29.65 49.30
N ALA A 125 -65.23 -29.65 49.54
CA ALA A 125 -66.19 -28.62 49.17
C ALA A 125 -65.85 -27.18 49.61
N ASN A 126 -66.18 -26.19 48.76
CA ASN A 126 -67.13 -25.13 49.10
C ASN A 126 -67.56 -24.33 47.85
N LYS A 127 -68.88 -24.21 47.68
CA LYS A 127 -69.54 -23.30 46.74
C LYS A 127 -69.24 -21.85 47.12
N ALA A 128 -68.88 -21.03 46.14
CA ALA A 128 -69.24 -19.61 46.13
C ALA A 128 -69.45 -19.18 44.68
N SER A 129 -70.59 -18.54 44.42
CA SER A 129 -71.08 -18.15 43.11
C SER A 129 -70.35 -16.91 42.59
N SER A 130 -70.12 -16.84 41.28
CA SER A 130 -69.77 -15.59 40.58
C SER A 130 -70.43 -15.60 39.19
N PRO A 131 -70.83 -14.44 38.65
CA PRO A 131 -71.82 -14.32 37.58
C PRO A 131 -71.25 -14.66 36.18
N PRO A 132 -72.10 -14.99 35.19
CA PRO A 132 -71.63 -15.37 33.86
C PRO A 132 -71.17 -14.13 33.07
N LEU A 133 -69.91 -14.14 32.65
CA LEU A 133 -69.41 -13.22 31.61
C LEU A 133 -69.93 -13.66 30.24
N SER A 134 -70.33 -12.66 29.46
CA SER A 134 -70.98 -12.76 28.16
C SER A 134 -70.20 -13.61 27.15
N THR A 135 -70.82 -14.69 26.69
CA THR A 135 -70.34 -15.65 25.68
C THR A 135 -70.35 -15.10 24.24
N THR A 136 -70.48 -13.79 24.06
CA THR A 136 -70.62 -13.13 22.75
C THR A 136 -69.28 -12.94 22.02
N ASP A 137 -68.17 -12.77 22.75
CA ASP A 137 -66.86 -12.45 22.12
C ASP A 137 -66.15 -13.71 21.56
N GLY A 138 -66.36 -14.86 22.20
CA GLY A 138 -65.88 -16.16 21.70
C GLY A 138 -66.59 -16.61 20.42
N ARG A 139 -67.87 -16.28 20.25
CA ARG A 139 -68.62 -16.56 19.01
C ARG A 139 -68.11 -15.73 17.84
N LEU A 140 -67.86 -14.44 18.05
CA LEU A 140 -67.33 -13.54 17.01
C LEU A 140 -65.92 -13.93 16.56
N MET A 141 -65.07 -14.39 17.48
CA MET A 141 -63.74 -14.92 17.13
C MET A 141 -63.81 -16.27 16.42
N SER A 142 -64.74 -17.15 16.82
CA SER A 142 -64.99 -18.43 16.13
C SER A 142 -65.47 -18.21 14.69
N GLU A 143 -66.41 -17.29 14.46
CA GLU A 143 -66.92 -16.95 13.14
C GLU A 143 -65.83 -16.36 12.23
N LYS A 144 -64.95 -15.51 12.79
CA LYS A 144 -63.78 -14.99 12.06
C LYS A 144 -62.78 -16.09 11.70
N LEU A 145 -62.54 -17.04 12.61
CA LEU A 145 -61.65 -18.18 12.36
C LEU A 145 -62.22 -19.11 11.27
N ASP A 146 -63.52 -19.38 11.29
CA ASP A 146 -64.23 -20.16 10.27
C ASP A 146 -64.21 -19.46 8.91
N THR A 147 -64.29 -18.13 8.89
CA THR A 147 -64.17 -17.32 7.68
C THR A 147 -62.76 -17.43 7.09
N ILE A 148 -61.72 -17.31 7.93
CA ILE A 148 -60.32 -17.45 7.50
C ILE A 148 -60.03 -18.88 7.02
N LEU A 149 -60.54 -19.91 7.69
CA LEU A 149 -60.41 -21.30 7.25
C LEU A 149 -61.10 -21.55 5.90
N SER A 150 -62.24 -20.91 5.66
CA SER A 150 -62.96 -21.00 4.38
C SER A 150 -62.19 -20.31 3.24
N GLN A 151 -61.61 -19.14 3.51
CA GLN A 151 -60.75 -18.43 2.56
C GLN A 151 -59.46 -19.22 2.26
N LEU A 152 -58.85 -19.83 3.28
CA LEU A 152 -57.66 -20.66 3.10
C LEU A 152 -57.95 -21.90 2.24
N ARG A 153 -59.10 -22.57 2.44
CA ARG A 153 -59.56 -23.68 1.60
C ARG A 153 -59.84 -23.22 0.16
N GLN A 154 -60.31 -21.99 -0.05
CA GLN A 154 -60.51 -21.44 -1.39
C GLN A 154 -59.17 -21.19 -2.10
N VAL A 155 -58.23 -20.49 -1.46
CA VAL A 155 -56.90 -20.22 -2.04
C VAL A 155 -56.13 -21.51 -2.30
N THR A 156 -56.30 -22.52 -1.43
CA THR A 156 -55.72 -23.86 -1.62
C THR A 156 -56.30 -24.54 -2.88
N ARG A 157 -57.61 -24.45 -3.11
CA ARG A 157 -58.26 -24.98 -4.32
C ARG A 157 -57.81 -24.22 -5.58
N GLU A 158 -57.73 -22.90 -5.53
CA GLU A 158 -57.27 -22.08 -6.65
C GLU A 158 -55.81 -22.39 -7.03
N ARG A 159 -54.93 -22.53 -6.03
CA ARG A 159 -53.55 -23.00 -6.23
C ARG A 159 -53.49 -24.38 -6.87
N ASP A 160 -54.33 -25.32 -6.43
CA ASP A 160 -54.32 -26.68 -6.97
C ASP A 160 -54.91 -26.75 -8.39
N GLU A 161 -55.87 -25.89 -8.71
CA GLU A 161 -56.32 -25.68 -10.10
C GLU A 161 -55.23 -25.06 -10.97
N LEU A 162 -54.52 -24.05 -10.48
CA LEU A 162 -53.38 -23.46 -11.21
C LEU A 162 -52.26 -24.47 -11.42
N ARG A 163 -51.96 -25.32 -10.43
CA ARG A 163 -51.02 -26.44 -10.58
C ARG A 163 -51.52 -27.48 -11.58
N LYS A 164 -52.82 -27.79 -11.62
CA LYS A 164 -53.39 -28.67 -12.66
C LYS A 164 -53.28 -28.05 -14.06
N ARG A 165 -53.51 -26.75 -14.20
CA ARG A 165 -53.33 -26.03 -15.48
C ARG A 165 -51.85 -26.02 -15.91
N LEU A 166 -50.92 -25.85 -14.96
CA LEU A 166 -49.48 -25.92 -15.21
C LEU A 166 -48.99 -27.35 -15.53
N ALA A 167 -49.64 -28.38 -14.98
CA ALA A 167 -49.35 -29.78 -15.27
C ALA A 167 -49.88 -30.25 -16.65
N LEU A 168 -50.87 -29.54 -17.22
CA LEU A 168 -51.41 -29.82 -18.56
C LEU A 168 -50.68 -29.08 -19.68
N SER A 169 -49.79 -28.13 -19.36
CA SER A 169 -48.79 -27.62 -20.30
C SER A 169 -47.67 -28.64 -20.50
N SER A 170 -47.87 -29.58 -21.43
CA SER A 170 -46.84 -30.51 -21.89
C SER A 170 -45.69 -29.76 -22.61
N PRO A 171 -44.42 -30.06 -22.32
CA PRO A 171 -43.27 -29.33 -22.84
C PRO A 171 -42.93 -29.80 -24.26
N GLY A 172 -43.34 -29.03 -25.26
CA GLY A 172 -42.99 -29.33 -26.66
C GLY A 172 -43.85 -28.60 -27.67
N SER A 173 -43.71 -27.27 -27.75
CA SER A 173 -44.08 -26.49 -28.94
C SER A 173 -43.46 -25.10 -28.82
N THR A 174 -42.58 -24.78 -29.77
CA THR A 174 -42.11 -23.43 -30.12
C THR A 174 -41.45 -22.62 -29.01
N PHE A 175 -40.23 -23.03 -28.67
CA PHE A 175 -39.20 -22.13 -28.15
C PHE A 175 -38.73 -21.23 -29.31
N ASP A 176 -39.51 -20.21 -29.68
CA ASP A 176 -39.00 -19.16 -30.58
C ASP A 176 -39.84 -17.87 -30.60
N ASP A 177 -40.26 -17.36 -29.44
CA ASP A 177 -40.76 -15.96 -29.36
C ASP A 177 -40.84 -15.46 -27.91
N CYS A 178 -39.70 -15.25 -27.26
CA CYS A 178 -39.60 -14.43 -26.03
C CYS A 178 -38.22 -13.79 -25.92
N ARG A 179 -37.92 -12.87 -26.85
CA ARG A 179 -36.90 -11.84 -26.64
C ARG A 179 -37.25 -11.11 -25.32
N PRO A 180 -36.36 -11.00 -24.32
CA PRO A 180 -36.67 -10.30 -23.08
C PRO A 180 -36.99 -8.83 -23.40
N SER A 181 -38.28 -8.47 -23.30
CA SER A 181 -38.68 -7.08 -23.47
C SER A 181 -38.05 -6.25 -22.32
N PRO A 182 -37.50 -5.06 -22.59
CA PRO A 182 -36.84 -4.25 -21.56
C PRO A 182 -37.80 -3.75 -20.45
N LYS A 183 -39.11 -4.00 -20.57
CA LYS A 183 -40.13 -3.57 -19.60
C LYS A 183 -40.28 -4.51 -18.39
N LEU A 184 -40.04 -5.82 -18.56
CA LEU A 184 -40.16 -6.80 -17.47
C LEU A 184 -39.15 -6.56 -16.33
N SER A 185 -37.99 -5.97 -16.63
CA SER A 185 -36.99 -5.62 -15.61
C SER A 185 -37.44 -4.44 -14.74
N ALA A 186 -38.10 -3.43 -15.31
CA ALA A 186 -38.59 -2.27 -14.58
C ALA A 186 -39.78 -2.62 -13.66
N ASP A 187 -40.68 -3.49 -14.13
CA ASP A 187 -41.82 -3.96 -13.34
C ASP A 187 -41.38 -4.90 -12.20
N TYR A 188 -40.36 -5.74 -12.45
CA TYR A 188 -39.74 -6.57 -11.41
C TYR A 188 -39.06 -5.73 -10.33
N GLU A 189 -38.27 -4.72 -10.70
CA GLU A 189 -37.64 -3.81 -9.74
C GLU A 189 -38.68 -2.99 -8.95
N ARG A 190 -39.77 -2.55 -9.60
CA ARG A 190 -40.90 -1.90 -8.92
C ARG A 190 -41.55 -2.82 -7.89
N LEU A 191 -41.82 -4.08 -8.25
CA LEU A 191 -42.41 -5.07 -7.36
C LEU A 191 -41.47 -5.41 -6.19
N LYS A 192 -40.16 -5.50 -6.45
CA LYS A 192 -39.14 -5.71 -5.42
C LYS A 192 -39.09 -4.56 -4.42
N VAL A 193 -39.13 -3.30 -4.89
CA VAL A 193 -39.22 -2.12 -4.00
C VAL A 193 -40.51 -2.15 -3.19
N GLN A 194 -41.64 -2.55 -3.79
CA GLN A 194 -42.90 -2.73 -3.07
C GLN A 194 -42.82 -3.83 -2.01
N CYS A 195 -42.21 -4.98 -2.31
CA CYS A 195 -41.98 -6.06 -1.34
C CYS A 195 -41.06 -5.60 -0.21
N MET A 196 -39.95 -4.90 -0.51
CA MET A 196 -39.07 -4.35 0.52
C MET A 196 -39.80 -3.34 1.41
N LYS A 197 -40.64 -2.49 0.82
CA LYS A 197 -41.48 -1.55 1.57
C LYS A 197 -42.47 -2.29 2.48
N ALA A 198 -43.19 -3.28 1.95
CA ALA A 198 -44.12 -4.10 2.73
C ALA A 198 -43.43 -4.86 3.87
N MET A 199 -42.21 -5.37 3.65
CA MET A 199 -41.40 -6.00 4.70
C MET A 199 -41.01 -4.99 5.79
N SER A 200 -40.60 -3.77 5.42
CA SER A 200 -40.31 -2.72 6.41
C SER A 200 -41.54 -2.26 7.19
N GLU A 201 -42.70 -2.18 6.54
CA GLU A 201 -43.98 -1.87 7.19
C GLU A 201 -44.40 -3.00 8.14
N LEU A 202 -44.16 -4.26 7.76
CA LEU A 202 -44.38 -5.43 8.62
C LEU A 202 -43.48 -5.39 9.86
N GLU A 203 -42.19 -5.08 9.71
CA GLU A 203 -41.26 -4.94 10.83
C GLU A 203 -41.70 -3.83 11.80
N VAL A 204 -42.16 -2.70 11.27
CA VAL A 204 -42.71 -1.61 12.09
C VAL A 204 -43.97 -2.05 12.82
N LEU A 205 -44.90 -2.75 12.15
CA LEU A 205 -46.12 -3.29 12.76
C LEU A 205 -45.82 -4.33 13.83
N GLN A 206 -44.84 -5.22 13.61
CA GLN A 206 -44.38 -6.19 14.60
C GLN A 206 -43.78 -5.49 15.83
N SER A 207 -42.98 -4.44 15.62
CA SER A 207 -42.44 -3.62 16.72
C SER A 207 -43.55 -2.91 17.50
N GLN A 208 -44.55 -2.35 16.81
CA GLN A 208 -45.71 -1.71 17.43
C GLN A 208 -46.56 -2.71 18.21
N HIS A 209 -46.82 -3.90 17.64
CA HIS A 209 -47.54 -4.97 18.30
C HIS A 209 -46.83 -5.43 19.57
N SER A 210 -45.51 -5.62 19.52
CA SER A 210 -44.71 -5.97 20.71
C SER A 210 -44.81 -4.89 21.80
N LYS A 211 -44.77 -3.61 21.42
CA LYS A 211 -44.95 -2.50 22.38
C LYS A 211 -46.36 -2.45 22.97
N ALA A 212 -47.39 -2.69 22.16
CA ALA A 212 -48.77 -2.73 22.63
C ALA A 212 -49.00 -3.92 23.57
N LEU A 213 -48.44 -5.09 23.26
CA LEU A 213 -48.50 -6.29 24.10
C LEU A 213 -47.90 -6.01 25.49
N LYS A 214 -46.72 -5.39 25.55
CA LYS A 214 -46.09 -5.01 26.82
C LYS A 214 -46.96 -4.07 27.66
N LYS A 215 -47.60 -3.08 27.03
CA LYS A 215 -48.52 -2.18 27.72
C LYS A 215 -49.75 -2.93 28.25
N CYS A 216 -50.29 -3.88 27.49
CA CYS A 216 -51.39 -4.72 27.96
C CYS A 216 -50.97 -5.61 29.15
N GLU A 217 -49.76 -6.18 29.12
CA GLU A 217 -49.22 -6.95 30.24
C GLU A 217 -49.01 -6.09 31.50
N GLU A 218 -48.54 -4.85 31.34
CA GLU A 218 -48.40 -3.89 32.44
C GLU A 218 -49.76 -3.52 33.04
N ALA A 219 -50.75 -3.22 32.20
CA ALA A 219 -52.11 -2.92 32.64
C ALA A 219 -52.78 -4.12 33.35
N ALA A 220 -52.52 -5.35 32.89
CA ALA A 220 -53.00 -6.57 33.55
C ALA A 220 -52.40 -6.72 34.96
N LYS A 221 -51.08 -6.50 35.10
CA LYS A 221 -50.41 -6.52 36.41
C LYS A 221 -50.96 -5.46 37.36
N GLU A 222 -51.25 -4.26 36.84
CA GLU A 222 -51.85 -3.18 37.63
C GLU A 222 -53.28 -3.53 38.06
N ALA A 223 -54.09 -4.12 37.19
CA ALA A 223 -55.42 -4.61 37.53
C ALA A 223 -55.38 -5.70 38.62
N ASP A 224 -54.47 -6.66 38.52
CA ASP A 224 -54.27 -7.72 39.52
C ASP A 224 -53.83 -7.15 40.88
N PHE A 225 -52.98 -6.11 40.86
CA PHE A 225 -52.59 -5.39 42.06
C PHE A 225 -53.79 -4.74 42.74
N TYR A 226 -54.61 -3.99 42.01
CA TYR A 226 -55.81 -3.36 42.59
C TYR A 226 -56.87 -4.38 43.01
N HIS A 227 -57.01 -5.51 42.29
CA HIS A 227 -57.91 -6.58 42.68
C HIS A 227 -57.49 -7.22 44.01
N THR A 228 -56.20 -7.48 44.18
CA THR A 228 -55.64 -8.02 45.43
C THR A 228 -55.84 -7.02 46.59
N LEU A 229 -55.60 -5.73 46.33
CA LEU A 229 -55.81 -4.68 47.32
C LEU A 229 -57.28 -4.58 47.75
N HIS A 230 -58.20 -4.59 46.78
CA HIS A 230 -59.64 -4.56 47.05
C HIS A 230 -60.10 -5.78 47.85
N SER A 231 -59.59 -6.97 47.51
CA SER A 231 -59.91 -8.22 48.22
C SER A 231 -59.45 -8.16 49.69
N ARG A 232 -58.27 -7.60 49.95
CA ARG A 232 -57.77 -7.37 51.30
C ARG A 232 -58.65 -6.40 52.08
N VAL A 233 -58.98 -5.25 51.48
CA VAL A 233 -59.84 -4.24 52.12
C VAL A 233 -61.21 -4.80 52.47
N LEU A 234 -61.80 -5.62 51.59
CA LEU A 234 -63.06 -6.31 51.88
C LEU A 234 -62.94 -7.27 53.07
N SER A 235 -61.85 -8.05 53.14
CA SER A 235 -61.60 -8.95 54.27
C SER A 235 -61.48 -8.19 55.59
N ASP A 236 -60.74 -7.08 55.59
CA ASP A 236 -60.57 -6.22 56.77
C ASP A 236 -61.91 -5.61 57.19
N GLN A 237 -62.74 -5.17 56.23
CA GLN A 237 -64.07 -4.66 56.49
C GLN A 237 -64.99 -5.72 57.13
N THR A 238 -64.97 -6.95 56.62
CA THR A 238 -65.77 -8.05 57.19
C THR A 238 -65.33 -8.38 58.62
N GLN A 239 -64.03 -8.41 58.89
CA GLN A 239 -63.51 -8.68 60.23
C GLN A 239 -63.93 -7.60 61.24
N LEU A 240 -63.81 -6.32 60.86
CA LEU A 240 -64.22 -5.20 61.72
C LEU A 240 -65.72 -5.23 62.01
N GLN A 241 -66.53 -5.68 61.06
CA GLN A 241 -67.97 -5.84 61.25
C GLN A 241 -68.29 -6.95 62.29
N GLU A 242 -67.63 -8.10 62.18
CA GLU A 242 -67.78 -9.21 63.15
C GLU A 242 -67.37 -8.80 64.56
N ASP A 243 -66.27 -8.05 64.68
CA ASP A 243 -65.77 -7.53 65.96
C ASP A 243 -66.76 -6.55 66.59
N SER A 244 -67.33 -5.64 65.78
CA SER A 244 -68.37 -4.71 66.22
C SER A 244 -69.61 -5.42 66.74
N GLU A 245 -70.06 -6.48 66.05
CA GLU A 245 -71.21 -7.29 66.46
C GLU A 245 -70.93 -8.09 67.74
N SER A 246 -69.71 -8.62 67.88
CA SER A 246 -69.24 -9.30 69.09
C SER A 246 -69.25 -8.37 70.29
N LEU A 247 -68.74 -7.14 70.13
CA LEU A 247 -68.74 -6.13 71.18
C LEU A 247 -70.17 -5.72 71.57
N ARG A 248 -71.07 -5.57 70.60
CA ARG A 248 -72.49 -5.28 70.84
C ARG A 248 -73.16 -6.38 71.66
N ARG A 249 -72.87 -7.66 71.38
CA ARG A 249 -73.37 -8.81 72.16
C ARG A 249 -72.88 -8.78 73.61
N LYS A 250 -71.59 -8.50 73.84
CA LYS A 250 -71.00 -8.39 75.19
C LYS A 250 -71.62 -7.25 75.99
N HIS A 251 -71.83 -6.09 75.36
CA HIS A 251 -72.49 -4.96 76.02
C HIS A 251 -73.91 -5.30 76.48
N ALA A 252 -74.69 -5.94 75.62
CA ALA A 252 -76.04 -6.38 75.96
C ALA A 252 -76.07 -7.41 77.11
N GLN A 253 -75.07 -8.30 77.19
CA GLN A 253 -74.94 -9.25 78.30
C GLN A 253 -74.67 -8.53 79.62
N LEU A 254 -73.66 -7.64 79.66
CA LEU A 254 -73.32 -6.88 80.86
C LEU A 254 -74.50 -6.06 81.38
N GLN A 255 -75.31 -5.51 80.47
CA GLN A 255 -76.52 -4.76 80.84
C GLN A 255 -77.57 -5.64 81.55
N ARG A 256 -77.71 -6.91 81.15
CA ARG A 256 -78.60 -7.86 81.82
C ARG A 256 -78.08 -8.23 83.21
N GLU A 257 -76.77 -8.48 83.34
CA GLU A 257 -76.13 -8.81 84.62
C GLU A 257 -76.26 -7.65 85.63
N PHE A 258 -76.05 -6.41 85.17
CA PHE A 258 -76.26 -5.22 85.99
C PHE A 258 -77.70 -5.14 86.53
N THR A 259 -78.69 -5.39 85.67
CA THR A 259 -80.10 -5.36 86.05
C THR A 259 -80.43 -6.45 87.07
N HIS A 260 -79.86 -7.64 86.92
CA HIS A 260 -80.05 -8.75 87.87
C HIS A 260 -79.45 -8.45 89.25
N LEU A 261 -78.23 -7.90 89.30
CA LEU A 261 -77.59 -7.51 90.56
C LEU A 261 -78.39 -6.42 91.29
N GLN A 262 -78.91 -5.46 90.55
CA GLN A 262 -79.77 -4.41 91.12
C GLN A 262 -81.00 -5.00 91.81
N GLN A 263 -81.62 -6.04 91.24
CA GLN A 263 -82.77 -6.72 91.84
C GLN A 263 -82.40 -7.45 93.13
N SER A 264 -81.30 -8.22 93.13
CA SER A 264 -80.83 -8.96 94.31
C SER A 264 -80.56 -8.05 95.51
N CYS A 265 -79.97 -6.86 95.27
CA CYS A 265 -79.76 -5.88 96.32
C CYS A 265 -81.06 -5.35 96.95
N GLN A 266 -82.16 -5.29 96.20
CA GLN A 266 -83.45 -4.87 96.75
C GLN A 266 -84.08 -5.96 97.62
N ASP A 267 -83.93 -7.23 97.25
CA ASP A 267 -84.51 -8.35 97.98
C ASP A 267 -83.84 -8.54 99.35
N LEU A 268 -82.51 -8.40 99.43
CA LEU A 268 -81.77 -8.48 100.71
C LEU A 268 -82.22 -7.43 101.73
N LYS A 269 -82.56 -6.21 101.28
CA LYS A 269 -83.05 -5.15 102.18
C LYS A 269 -84.37 -5.55 102.85
N ARG A 270 -85.28 -6.21 102.10
CA ARG A 270 -86.58 -6.63 102.63
C ARG A 270 -86.44 -7.71 103.71
N ILE A 271 -85.50 -8.63 103.57
CA ILE A 271 -85.24 -9.70 104.55
C ILE A 271 -84.76 -9.09 105.88
N HIS A 272 -83.80 -8.16 105.80
CA HIS A 272 -83.24 -7.52 106.99
C HIS A 272 -84.31 -6.81 107.85
N GLU A 273 -85.27 -6.15 107.20
CA GLU A 273 -86.39 -5.48 107.89
C GLU A 273 -87.33 -6.44 108.63
N ALA A 274 -87.40 -7.71 108.22
CA ALA A 274 -88.24 -8.72 108.85
C ALA A 274 -87.63 -9.23 110.16
N ASP A 275 -86.34 -9.59 110.15
CA ASP A 275 -85.63 -10.17 111.30
C ASP A 275 -85.64 -9.23 112.53
N GLN A 276 -85.53 -7.93 112.29
CA GLN A 276 -85.50 -6.94 113.37
C GLN A 276 -86.81 -6.89 114.18
N LYS A 277 -87.94 -7.28 113.57
CA LYS A 277 -89.24 -7.32 114.26
C LYS A 277 -89.32 -8.50 115.23
N GLU A 278 -88.78 -9.66 114.87
CA GLU A 278 -88.88 -10.90 115.66
C GLU A 278 -88.13 -10.80 117.00
N ILE A 279 -86.91 -10.26 117.00
CA ILE A 279 -86.07 -10.10 118.20
C ILE A 279 -86.77 -9.26 119.29
N SER A 280 -87.58 -8.30 118.88
CA SER A 280 -88.33 -7.42 119.76
C SER A 280 -89.29 -8.19 120.68
N GLU A 281 -89.90 -9.26 120.18
CA GLU A 281 -90.98 -9.98 120.87
C GLU A 281 -90.47 -10.90 121.99
N LEU A 282 -89.34 -11.59 121.77
CA LEU A 282 -88.78 -12.56 122.73
C LEU A 282 -88.40 -11.92 124.07
N ARG A 283 -87.91 -10.68 124.06
CA ARG A 283 -87.50 -9.95 125.27
C ARG A 283 -88.65 -9.70 126.24
N ARG A 284 -89.89 -9.61 125.75
CA ARG A 284 -91.08 -9.34 126.55
C ARG A 284 -91.44 -10.49 127.50
N GLN A 285 -91.17 -11.73 127.10
CA GLN A 285 -91.64 -12.93 127.81
C GLN A 285 -90.85 -13.22 129.09
N GLN A 286 -89.54 -12.92 129.10
CA GLN A 286 -88.63 -13.20 130.22
C GLN A 286 -88.98 -12.44 131.51
N GLN A 287 -89.62 -11.27 131.40
CA GLN A 287 -89.94 -10.41 132.55
C GLN A 287 -91.06 -10.94 133.47
N LEU A 288 -91.87 -11.90 133.01
CA LEU A 288 -93.03 -12.39 133.75
C LEU A 288 -92.68 -13.36 134.89
N VAL A 289 -91.54 -14.07 134.80
CA VAL A 289 -91.19 -15.19 135.68
C VAL A 289 -90.65 -14.75 137.05
N VAL A 290 -90.10 -13.54 137.16
CA VAL A 290 -89.37 -13.06 138.37
C VAL A 290 -90.31 -12.69 139.55
N LYS A 291 -91.64 -12.70 139.38
CA LYS A 291 -92.58 -12.03 140.30
C LYS A 291 -93.23 -12.85 141.45
N GLN A 292 -93.01 -14.16 141.67
CA GLN A 292 -93.81 -14.97 142.66
C GLN A 292 -93.02 -15.86 143.67
N ASN A 293 -92.77 -15.39 144.91
CA ASN A 293 -91.89 -15.94 145.99
C ASN A 293 -92.19 -17.35 146.65
N GLY A 294 -91.93 -18.50 146.01
CA GLY A 294 -91.18 -19.59 146.71
C GLY A 294 -91.75 -20.55 147.81
N SER A 295 -92.96 -21.18 147.76
CA SER A 295 -93.54 -22.08 148.83
C SER A 295 -92.98 -23.55 148.95
N SER A 296 -93.26 -24.31 150.04
CA SER A 296 -92.78 -25.71 150.28
C SER A 296 -93.38 -26.79 149.36
N GLU A 297 -94.65 -26.66 148.97
CA GLU A 297 -95.24 -27.43 147.87
C GLU A 297 -94.57 -27.08 146.54
N LEU A 298 -94.19 -25.80 146.38
CA LEU A 298 -93.37 -25.36 145.28
C LEU A 298 -91.95 -25.98 145.41
N ILE A 299 -91.38 -26.20 146.59
CA ILE A 299 -90.07 -26.85 146.77
C ILE A 299 -90.10 -28.34 146.42
N ASN A 300 -91.10 -29.12 146.85
CA ASN A 300 -91.23 -30.52 146.41
C ASN A 300 -91.51 -30.61 144.91
N LYS A 301 -92.39 -29.75 144.38
CA LYS A 301 -92.52 -29.57 142.93
C LYS A 301 -91.19 -29.19 142.30
N LEU A 302 -90.35 -28.35 142.93
CA LEU A 302 -89.03 -27.99 142.43
C LEU A 302 -88.06 -29.17 142.48
N TYR A 303 -88.17 -30.10 143.43
CA TYR A 303 -87.38 -31.33 143.51
C TYR A 303 -87.80 -32.37 142.47
N ASP A 304 -89.11 -32.63 142.31
CA ASP A 304 -89.62 -33.46 141.22
C ASP A 304 -89.27 -32.83 139.87
N THR A 305 -89.45 -31.50 139.75
CA THR A 305 -88.99 -30.71 138.61
C THR A 305 -87.47 -30.81 138.44
N ALA A 306 -86.68 -30.91 139.51
CA ALA A 306 -85.22 -31.03 139.43
C ALA A 306 -84.79 -32.44 139.00
N LEU A 307 -85.50 -33.49 139.42
CA LEU A 307 -85.29 -34.86 138.97
C LEU A 307 -85.72 -35.04 137.51
N ASP A 308 -86.89 -34.52 137.15
CA ASP A 308 -87.34 -34.45 135.75
C ASP A 308 -86.33 -33.67 134.91
N LYS A 309 -85.83 -32.54 135.42
CA LYS A 309 -84.75 -31.78 134.78
C LYS A 309 -83.46 -32.58 134.67
N LEU A 310 -83.08 -33.37 135.67
CA LEU A 310 -81.87 -34.21 135.61
C LEU A 310 -82.02 -35.30 134.53
N GLU A 311 -83.19 -35.90 134.42
CA GLU A 311 -83.49 -36.91 133.39
C GLU A 311 -83.55 -36.28 131.98
N VAL A 312 -84.13 -35.08 131.87
CA VAL A 312 -84.07 -34.26 130.65
C VAL A 312 -82.62 -33.93 130.30
N VAL A 313 -81.80 -33.49 131.27
CA VAL A 313 -80.38 -33.17 131.06
C VAL A 313 -79.58 -34.40 130.65
N LYS A 314 -79.87 -35.60 131.18
CA LYS A 314 -79.24 -36.84 130.69
C LYS A 314 -79.61 -37.14 129.25
N LYS A 315 -80.89 -37.02 128.89
CA LYS A 315 -81.35 -37.19 127.50
C LYS A 315 -80.72 -36.15 126.57
N ASP A 316 -80.58 -34.91 127.03
CA ASP A 316 -79.92 -33.82 126.33
C ASP A 316 -78.42 -34.11 126.17
N TYR A 317 -77.76 -34.64 127.19
CA TYR A 317 -76.36 -35.07 127.12
C TYR A 317 -76.17 -36.22 126.12
N ASP A 318 -77.04 -37.23 126.14
CA ASP A 318 -76.97 -38.35 125.19
C ASP A 318 -77.30 -37.91 123.77
N SER A 319 -78.21 -36.94 123.61
CA SER A 319 -78.50 -36.28 122.33
C SER A 319 -77.29 -35.48 121.84
N LEU A 320 -76.69 -34.68 122.70
CA LEU A 320 -75.50 -33.88 122.41
C LEU A 320 -74.30 -34.75 122.07
N ARG A 321 -74.09 -35.86 122.79
CA ARG A 321 -73.04 -36.84 122.50
C ARG A 321 -73.23 -37.48 121.13
N ARG A 322 -74.47 -37.84 120.76
CA ARG A 322 -74.80 -38.35 119.42
C ARG A 322 -74.51 -37.30 118.34
N GLN A 323 -74.97 -36.07 118.52
CA GLN A 323 -74.69 -34.96 117.61
C GLN A 323 -73.20 -34.65 117.49
N TYR A 324 -72.45 -34.72 118.59
CA TYR A 324 -70.99 -34.55 118.58
C TYR A 324 -70.31 -35.65 117.76
N ASN A 325 -70.68 -36.91 117.96
CA ASN A 325 -70.14 -38.03 117.20
C ASN A 325 -70.48 -37.92 115.70
N GLU A 326 -71.71 -37.51 115.35
CA GLU A 326 -72.12 -37.23 113.97
C GLU A 326 -71.29 -36.08 113.38
N LYS A 327 -71.07 -35.00 114.13
CA LYS A 327 -70.22 -33.88 113.71
C LYS A 327 -68.77 -34.27 113.51
N VAL A 328 -68.21 -35.11 114.38
CA VAL A 328 -66.85 -35.67 114.21
C VAL A 328 -66.79 -36.53 112.95
N SER A 329 -67.78 -37.40 112.72
CA SER A 329 -67.83 -38.21 111.51
C SER A 329 -67.97 -37.38 110.23
N SER A 330 -68.80 -36.33 110.26
CA SER A 330 -68.93 -35.37 109.15
C SER A 330 -67.61 -34.63 108.91
N HIS A 331 -66.96 -34.15 109.97
CA HIS A 331 -65.68 -33.45 109.86
C HIS A 331 -64.59 -34.35 109.27
N ASN A 332 -64.50 -35.61 109.70
CA ASN A 332 -63.56 -36.57 109.13
C ASN A 332 -63.83 -36.82 107.64
N LEU A 333 -65.10 -36.87 107.23
CA LEU A 333 -65.48 -37.00 105.81
C LEU A 333 -65.08 -35.74 105.02
N ASP A 334 -65.35 -34.55 105.57
CA ASP A 334 -65.00 -33.28 104.93
C ASP A 334 -63.48 -33.09 104.86
N LEU A 335 -62.73 -33.54 105.86
CA LEU A 335 -61.27 -33.54 105.87
C LEU A 335 -60.73 -34.44 104.76
N GLY A 336 -61.25 -35.66 104.60
CA GLY A 336 -60.87 -36.54 103.50
C GLY A 336 -61.20 -35.96 102.12
N ARG A 337 -62.32 -35.25 101.97
CA ARG A 337 -62.67 -34.53 100.73
C ARG A 337 -61.71 -33.37 100.46
N LEU A 338 -61.30 -32.64 101.50
CA LEU A 338 -60.33 -31.56 101.37
C LEU A 338 -58.96 -32.11 100.96
N GLU A 339 -58.48 -33.18 101.61
CA GLU A 339 -57.24 -33.88 101.26
C GLU A 339 -57.27 -34.33 99.80
N GLN A 340 -58.36 -34.96 99.36
CA GLN A 340 -58.54 -35.35 97.96
C GLN A 340 -58.49 -34.12 97.02
N SER A 341 -59.17 -33.02 97.37
CA SER A 341 -59.14 -31.79 96.57
C SER A 341 -57.75 -31.14 96.54
N GLU A 342 -56.98 -31.22 97.63
CA GLU A 342 -55.58 -30.76 97.66
C GLU A 342 -54.67 -31.62 96.79
N GLU A 343 -54.86 -32.95 96.79
CA GLU A 343 -54.14 -33.88 95.92
C GLU A 343 -54.45 -33.60 94.44
N GLU A 344 -55.73 -33.39 94.11
CA GLU A 344 -56.20 -33.02 92.77
C GLU A 344 -55.62 -31.67 92.34
N LYS A 345 -55.62 -30.66 93.22
CA LYS A 345 -54.99 -29.37 92.96
C LYS A 345 -53.50 -29.51 92.68
N LYS A 346 -52.76 -30.27 93.49
CA LYS A 346 -51.32 -30.53 93.27
C LYS A 346 -51.08 -31.22 91.92
N SER A 347 -51.93 -32.20 91.58
CA SER A 347 -51.87 -32.90 90.29
C SER A 347 -52.12 -31.95 89.10
N LEU A 348 -53.16 -31.13 89.18
CA LEU A 348 -53.48 -30.13 88.15
C LEU A 348 -52.40 -29.05 88.03
N GLN A 349 -51.82 -28.61 89.15
CA GLN A 349 -50.74 -27.63 89.15
C GLN A 349 -49.49 -28.20 88.46
N LYS A 350 -49.17 -29.48 88.69
CA LYS A 350 -48.08 -30.19 87.98
C LYS A 350 -48.35 -30.33 86.49
N GLN A 351 -49.61 -30.61 86.09
CA GLN A 351 -50.00 -30.62 84.67
C GLN A 351 -49.84 -29.25 84.02
N MET A 352 -50.29 -28.19 84.69
CA MET A 352 -50.16 -26.80 84.20
C MET A 352 -48.68 -26.41 84.02
N GLU A 353 -47.81 -26.74 84.97
CA GLU A 353 -46.36 -26.52 84.84
C GLU A 353 -45.75 -27.29 83.65
N GLY A 354 -46.21 -28.51 83.41
CA GLY A 354 -45.83 -29.31 82.23
C GLY A 354 -46.22 -28.63 80.92
N LEU A 355 -47.46 -28.13 80.83
CA LEU A 355 -47.97 -27.41 79.67
C LEU A 355 -47.24 -26.08 79.44
N LEU A 356 -46.89 -25.35 80.50
CA LEU A 356 -46.09 -24.12 80.41
C LEU A 356 -44.70 -24.40 79.84
N LYS A 357 -44.00 -25.44 80.34
CA LYS A 357 -42.70 -25.86 79.81
C LYS A 357 -42.79 -26.28 78.34
N GLN A 358 -43.86 -26.97 77.97
CA GLN A 358 -44.09 -27.37 76.58
C GLN A 358 -44.30 -26.14 75.68
N ARG A 359 -45.14 -25.19 76.10
CA ARG A 359 -45.37 -23.92 75.40
C ARG A 359 -44.07 -23.15 75.21
N ASP A 360 -43.26 -23.01 76.26
CA ASP A 360 -42.00 -22.27 76.21
C ASP A 360 -40.98 -22.94 75.26
N SER A 361 -40.96 -24.27 75.22
CA SER A 361 -40.15 -25.03 74.26
C SER A 361 -40.61 -24.79 72.81
N THR A 362 -41.93 -24.75 72.57
CA THR A 362 -42.49 -24.43 71.25
C THR A 362 -42.18 -23.00 70.83
N LEU A 363 -42.29 -22.03 71.73
CA LEU A 363 -41.92 -20.63 71.47
C LEU A 363 -40.43 -20.49 71.12
N HIS A 364 -39.56 -21.23 71.82
CA HIS A 364 -38.13 -21.24 71.50
C HIS A 364 -37.87 -21.76 70.07
N LEU A 365 -38.51 -22.88 69.69
CA LEU A 365 -38.43 -23.40 68.33
C LEU A 365 -38.97 -22.40 67.31
N GLN A 366 -40.10 -21.76 67.57
CA GLN A 366 -40.67 -20.74 66.69
C GLN A 366 -39.71 -19.55 66.49
N HIS A 367 -39.04 -19.09 67.56
CA HIS A 367 -38.02 -18.05 67.47
C HIS A 367 -36.79 -18.51 66.66
N GLN A 368 -36.34 -19.75 66.85
CA GLN A 368 -35.25 -20.31 66.04
C GLN A 368 -35.63 -20.38 64.56
N TYR A 369 -36.82 -20.88 64.21
CA TYR A 369 -37.33 -20.90 62.84
C TYR A 369 -37.41 -19.49 62.25
N SER A 370 -37.92 -18.51 63.00
CA SER A 370 -38.02 -17.12 62.55
C SER A 370 -36.65 -16.47 62.34
N SER A 371 -35.64 -16.86 63.11
CA SER A 371 -34.25 -16.42 62.93
C SER A 371 -33.61 -17.08 61.71
N SER A 372 -33.83 -18.39 61.53
CA SER A 372 -33.35 -19.14 60.37
C SER A 372 -33.95 -18.61 59.06
N MET A 373 -35.25 -18.32 59.04
CA MET A 373 -35.93 -17.73 57.88
C MET A 373 -35.30 -16.38 57.49
N ARG A 374 -35.05 -15.49 58.46
CA ARG A 374 -34.37 -14.21 58.21
C ARG A 374 -32.96 -14.39 57.64
N ARG A 375 -32.22 -15.40 58.10
CA ARG A 375 -30.90 -15.73 57.52
C ARG A 375 -31.04 -16.23 56.08
N TYR A 376 -32.02 -17.09 55.81
CA TYR A 376 -32.30 -17.56 54.45
C TYR A 376 -32.65 -16.40 53.51
N ASP A 377 -33.51 -15.47 53.92
CA ASP A 377 -33.84 -14.28 53.14
C ASP A 377 -32.61 -13.42 52.84
N SER A 378 -31.72 -13.25 53.83
CA SER A 378 -30.45 -12.52 53.65
C SER A 378 -29.54 -13.20 52.62
N ILE A 379 -29.36 -14.52 52.74
CA ILE A 379 -28.54 -15.30 51.80
C ILE A 379 -29.15 -15.25 50.39
N GLN A 380 -30.49 -15.32 50.29
CA GLN A 380 -31.17 -15.23 49.00
C GLN A 380 -30.98 -13.85 48.35
N GLN A 381 -30.99 -12.77 49.13
CA GLN A 381 -30.68 -11.43 48.64
C GLN A 381 -29.23 -11.31 48.16
N GLU A 382 -28.27 -11.87 48.88
CA GLU A 382 -26.86 -11.90 48.48
C GLU A 382 -26.66 -12.71 47.20
N LEU A 383 -27.30 -13.87 47.08
CA LEU A 383 -27.28 -14.69 45.87
C LEU A 383 -27.85 -13.93 44.67
N ASN A 384 -28.95 -13.20 44.85
CA ASN A 384 -29.53 -12.38 43.79
C ASN A 384 -28.58 -11.25 43.35
N LYS A 385 -27.88 -10.59 44.30
CA LYS A 385 -26.87 -9.58 44.00
C LYS A 385 -25.69 -10.17 43.23
N ALA A 386 -25.14 -11.30 43.69
CA ALA A 386 -24.05 -12.00 43.02
C ALA A 386 -24.46 -12.48 41.62
N THR A 387 -25.70 -12.89 41.43
CA THR A 387 -26.26 -13.27 40.12
C THR A 387 -26.34 -12.07 39.18
N LEU A 388 -26.72 -10.88 39.68
CA LEU A 388 -26.75 -9.66 38.89
C LEU A 388 -25.34 -9.24 38.45
N GLN A 389 -24.38 -9.26 39.38
CA GLN A 389 -22.97 -8.96 39.11
C GLN A 389 -22.37 -9.93 38.08
N ASN A 390 -22.67 -11.23 38.17
CA ASN A 390 -22.24 -12.20 37.15
C ASN A 390 -22.80 -11.88 35.77
N LYS A 391 -24.07 -11.45 35.68
CA LYS A 391 -24.65 -11.01 34.39
C LYS A 391 -23.98 -9.77 33.84
N GLU A 392 -23.54 -8.85 34.68
CA GLU A 392 -22.79 -7.66 34.26
C GLU A 392 -21.39 -8.03 33.76
N LEU A 393 -20.67 -8.86 34.51
CA LEU A 393 -19.35 -9.37 34.09
C LEU A 393 -19.44 -10.15 32.77
N GLN A 394 -20.49 -10.95 32.59
CA GLN A 394 -20.73 -11.67 31.33
C GLN A 394 -20.89 -10.72 30.15
N ARG A 395 -21.66 -9.63 30.30
CA ARG A 395 -21.81 -8.59 29.25
C ARG A 395 -20.48 -7.90 28.96
N GLU A 396 -19.67 -7.66 29.99
CA GLU A 396 -18.36 -7.02 29.82
C GLU A 396 -17.37 -7.95 29.10
N ILE A 397 -17.39 -9.25 29.38
CA ILE A 397 -16.62 -10.26 28.64
C ILE A 397 -17.05 -10.27 27.16
N GLU A 398 -18.35 -10.28 26.88
CA GLU A 398 -18.87 -10.23 25.49
C GLU A 398 -18.43 -8.95 24.76
N ARG A 399 -18.46 -7.80 25.45
CA ARG A 399 -17.98 -6.51 24.92
C ARG A 399 -16.48 -6.57 24.57
N LEU A 400 -15.65 -7.05 25.50
CA LEU A 400 -14.21 -7.19 25.29
C LEU A 400 -13.88 -8.18 24.17
N GLN A 401 -14.65 -9.26 24.05
CA GLN A 401 -14.48 -10.26 22.99
C GLN A 401 -14.81 -9.67 21.60
N ALA A 402 -15.85 -8.84 21.51
CA ALA A 402 -16.19 -8.10 20.29
C ALA A 402 -15.08 -7.10 19.91
N GLU A 403 -14.53 -6.37 20.89
CA GLU A 403 -13.39 -5.47 20.68
C GLU A 403 -12.13 -6.20 20.23
N ALA A 404 -11.78 -7.32 20.86
CA ALA A 404 -10.64 -8.13 20.45
C ALA A 404 -10.77 -8.62 18.99
N THR A 405 -11.98 -9.02 18.60
CA THR A 405 -12.28 -9.44 17.21
C THR A 405 -12.14 -8.27 16.23
N ARG A 406 -12.61 -7.08 16.61
CA ARG A 406 -12.43 -5.85 15.82
C ARG A 406 -10.95 -5.51 15.67
N PHE A 407 -10.17 -5.52 16.75
CA PHE A 407 -8.73 -5.27 16.71
C PHE A 407 -8.00 -6.27 15.82
N LYS A 408 -8.32 -7.56 15.91
CA LYS A 408 -7.73 -8.60 15.05
C LYS A 408 -8.05 -8.37 13.58
N THR A 409 -9.25 -7.91 13.25
CA THR A 409 -9.65 -7.57 11.88
C THR A 409 -8.84 -6.39 11.34
N VAL A 410 -8.67 -5.33 12.15
CA VAL A 410 -7.86 -4.16 11.77
C VAL A 410 -6.39 -4.56 11.60
N GLN A 411 -5.86 -5.39 12.51
CA GLN A 411 -4.49 -5.92 12.42
C GLN A 411 -4.28 -6.70 11.12
N LEU A 412 -5.20 -7.61 10.77
CA LEU A 412 -5.12 -8.38 9.52
C LEU A 412 -5.16 -7.47 8.28
N LYS A 413 -5.96 -6.42 8.30
CA LYS A 413 -5.99 -5.43 7.21
C LYS A 413 -4.66 -4.69 7.09
N ALA A 414 -4.10 -4.23 8.21
CA ALA A 414 -2.81 -3.55 8.24
C ALA A 414 -1.66 -4.44 7.74
N VAL A 415 -1.66 -5.73 8.09
CA VAL A 415 -0.69 -6.71 7.58
C VAL A 415 -0.81 -6.88 6.06
N LYS A 416 -2.03 -7.04 5.54
CA LYS A 416 -2.26 -7.14 4.09
C LYS A 416 -1.81 -5.88 3.34
N ASP A 417 -2.07 -4.71 3.90
CA ASP A 417 -1.64 -3.45 3.27
C ASP A 417 -0.11 -3.30 3.34
N ALA A 418 0.54 -3.75 4.42
CA ALA A 418 2.01 -3.80 4.51
C ALA A 418 2.64 -4.78 3.49
N GLU A 419 2.00 -5.92 3.21
CA GLU A 419 2.42 -6.86 2.16
C GLU A 419 2.36 -6.21 0.78
N LYS A 420 1.27 -5.50 0.45
CA LYS A 420 1.17 -4.74 -0.82
C LYS A 420 2.28 -3.71 -0.97
N TYR A 421 2.55 -2.91 0.06
CA TYR A 421 3.64 -1.93 0.01
C TYR A 421 5.02 -2.59 -0.15
N LYS A 422 5.20 -3.80 0.40
CA LYS A 422 6.42 -4.59 0.20
C LYS A 422 6.54 -5.04 -1.26
N GLU A 423 5.46 -5.55 -1.86
CA GLU A 423 5.42 -5.95 -3.27
C GLU A 423 5.69 -4.77 -4.21
N GLU A 424 5.07 -3.60 -3.96
CA GLU A 424 5.31 -2.37 -4.72
C GLU A 424 6.78 -1.94 -4.63
N ARG A 425 7.35 -1.93 -3.42
CA ARG A 425 8.77 -1.62 -3.20
C ARG A 425 9.68 -2.60 -3.96
N ASP A 426 9.38 -3.90 -3.91
CA ASP A 426 10.17 -4.92 -4.59
C ASP A 426 10.05 -4.80 -6.13
N SER A 427 8.87 -4.39 -6.63
CA SER A 427 8.66 -4.05 -8.05
C SER A 427 9.51 -2.86 -8.48
N VAL A 428 9.47 -1.75 -7.74
CA VAL A 428 10.29 -0.56 -8.00
C VAL A 428 11.78 -0.91 -7.97
N PHE A 429 12.19 -1.78 -7.04
CA PHE A 429 13.58 -2.22 -6.96
C PHE A 429 14.00 -3.08 -8.17
N ASN A 430 13.09 -3.90 -8.71
CA ASN A 430 13.34 -4.65 -9.94
C ASN A 430 13.42 -3.72 -11.17
N GLU A 431 12.56 -2.71 -11.26
CA GLU A 431 12.63 -1.68 -12.31
C GLU A 431 13.93 -0.90 -12.24
N TYR A 432 14.36 -0.47 -11.04
CA TYR A 432 15.65 0.18 -10.85
C TYR A 432 16.81 -0.71 -11.34
N ARG A 433 16.76 -2.01 -11.03
CA ARG A 433 17.78 -2.96 -11.50
C ARG A 433 17.81 -3.06 -13.03
N LEU A 434 16.63 -3.07 -13.67
CA LEU A 434 16.52 -3.08 -15.14
C LEU A 434 17.12 -1.80 -15.73
N ILE A 435 16.74 -0.62 -15.22
CA ILE A 435 17.29 0.67 -15.64
C ILE A 435 18.81 0.69 -15.50
N MET A 436 19.36 0.16 -14.40
CA MET A 436 20.80 0.05 -14.21
C MET A 436 21.45 -0.86 -15.26
N SER A 437 20.84 -2.00 -15.59
CA SER A 437 21.34 -2.89 -16.63
C SER A 437 21.27 -2.28 -18.04
N GLU A 438 20.20 -1.55 -18.35
CA GLU A 438 20.06 -0.81 -19.61
C GLU A 438 21.08 0.32 -19.69
N ARG A 439 21.31 1.05 -18.59
CA ARG A 439 22.34 2.07 -18.50
C ARG A 439 23.73 1.50 -18.79
N ASP A 440 24.06 0.36 -18.19
CA ASP A 440 25.35 -0.31 -18.43
C ASP A 440 25.49 -0.77 -19.90
N GLN A 441 24.39 -1.22 -20.50
CA GLN A 441 24.37 -1.58 -21.92
C GLN A 441 24.59 -0.36 -22.82
N VAL A 442 23.92 0.77 -22.55
CA VAL A 442 24.11 2.03 -23.28
C VAL A 442 25.54 2.54 -23.16
N ILE A 443 26.17 2.43 -21.98
CA ILE A 443 27.58 2.82 -21.79
C ILE A 443 28.48 1.98 -22.71
N LYS A 444 28.29 0.65 -22.73
CA LYS A 444 29.08 -0.23 -23.62
C LYS A 444 28.88 0.10 -25.09
N GLU A 445 27.65 0.39 -25.50
CA GLU A 445 27.35 0.80 -26.88
C GLU A 445 27.97 2.16 -27.21
N MET A 446 27.91 3.12 -26.29
CA MET A 446 28.56 4.42 -26.44
C MET A 446 30.08 4.27 -26.58
N ASP A 447 30.73 3.47 -25.75
CA ASP A 447 32.18 3.18 -25.84
C ASP A 447 32.53 2.53 -27.18
N LYS A 448 31.68 1.60 -27.66
CA LYS A 448 31.84 0.99 -28.98
C LYS A 448 31.70 2.02 -30.10
N MET A 449 30.69 2.88 -30.07
CA MET A 449 30.52 3.93 -31.07
C MET A 449 31.66 4.95 -31.03
N GLN A 450 32.18 5.28 -29.84
CA GLN A 450 33.33 6.17 -29.66
C GLN A 450 34.58 5.58 -30.33
N THR A 451 34.87 4.29 -30.09
CA THR A 451 36.02 3.62 -30.72
C THR A 451 35.87 3.50 -32.24
N GLU A 452 34.66 3.20 -32.75
CA GLU A 452 34.37 3.18 -34.18
C GLU A 452 34.54 4.57 -34.82
N LEU A 453 34.12 5.63 -34.13
CA LEU A 453 34.29 7.01 -34.57
C LEU A 453 35.78 7.39 -34.65
N GLU A 454 36.57 7.08 -33.64
CA GLU A 454 38.03 7.33 -33.63
C GLU A 454 38.73 6.61 -34.78
N LEU A 455 38.36 5.35 -35.04
CA LEU A 455 38.86 4.59 -36.19
C LEU A 455 38.48 5.22 -37.53
N ALA A 456 37.23 5.68 -37.67
CA ALA A 456 36.76 6.36 -38.88
C ALA A 456 37.48 7.70 -39.11
N GLN A 457 37.70 8.48 -38.04
CA GLN A 457 38.48 9.72 -38.09
C GLN A 457 39.94 9.45 -38.47
N GLY A 458 40.56 8.40 -37.93
CA GLY A 458 41.90 7.97 -38.30
C GLY A 458 42.01 7.60 -39.78
N ARG A 459 41.06 6.82 -40.30
CA ARG A 459 40.98 6.50 -41.74
C ARG A 459 40.83 7.76 -42.59
N LEU A 460 39.93 8.67 -42.22
CA LEU A 460 39.72 9.92 -42.95
C LEU A 460 40.98 10.79 -42.99
N LYS A 461 41.71 10.90 -41.86
CA LYS A 461 43.00 11.61 -41.82
C LYS A 461 44.02 10.98 -42.76
N ASN A 462 44.15 9.65 -42.75
CA ASN A 462 45.05 8.94 -43.65
C ASN A 462 44.70 9.17 -45.12
N THR A 463 43.44 8.96 -45.50
CA THR A 463 42.95 9.21 -46.86
C THR A 463 43.10 10.67 -47.27
N SER A 464 42.91 11.62 -46.36
CA SER A 464 43.15 13.05 -46.63
C SER A 464 44.63 13.34 -46.86
N CYS A 465 45.54 12.72 -46.10
CA CYS A 465 46.98 12.84 -46.29
C CYS A 465 47.40 12.24 -47.64
N GLU A 466 46.92 11.04 -47.97
CA GLU A 466 47.15 10.38 -49.26
C GLU A 466 46.65 11.24 -50.42
N LYS A 467 45.42 11.77 -50.32
CA LYS A 467 44.86 12.67 -51.33
C LYS A 467 45.69 13.95 -51.50
N ARG A 468 46.21 14.51 -50.39
CA ARG A 468 47.10 15.68 -50.44
C ARG A 468 48.40 15.35 -51.17
N VAL A 469 49.06 14.24 -50.83
CA VAL A 469 50.28 13.78 -51.51
C VAL A 469 50.01 13.56 -53.00
N ALA A 470 48.95 12.83 -53.34
CA ALA A 470 48.57 12.62 -54.74
C ALA A 470 48.27 13.95 -55.47
N SER A 471 47.69 14.94 -54.79
CA SER A 471 47.47 16.27 -55.35
C SER A 471 48.77 17.04 -55.57
N GLU A 472 49.73 16.93 -54.65
CA GLU A 472 51.07 17.53 -54.77
C GLU A 472 51.85 16.89 -55.93
N GLU A 473 51.80 15.56 -56.07
CA GLU A 473 52.37 14.82 -57.19
C GLU A 473 51.74 15.21 -58.53
N MET A 474 50.41 15.33 -58.59
CA MET A 474 49.72 15.78 -59.80
C MET A 474 50.10 17.21 -60.20
N GLU A 475 50.31 18.10 -59.23
CA GLU A 475 50.75 19.47 -59.50
C GLU A 475 52.21 19.52 -59.94
N ALA A 476 53.09 18.69 -59.36
CA ALA A 476 54.47 18.52 -59.82
C ALA A 476 54.51 18.02 -61.27
N LEU A 477 53.75 16.99 -61.62
CA LEU A 477 53.64 16.48 -62.99
C LEU A 477 53.10 17.54 -63.96
N ARG A 478 52.16 18.39 -63.54
CA ARG A 478 51.70 19.52 -64.35
C ARG A 478 52.80 20.55 -64.58
N GLN A 479 53.61 20.86 -63.58
CA GLN A 479 54.74 21.78 -63.72
C GLN A 479 55.82 21.21 -64.65
N GLU A 480 56.14 19.92 -64.53
CA GLU A 480 57.05 19.23 -65.44
C GLU A 480 56.53 19.24 -66.89
N LEU A 481 55.24 18.93 -67.10
CA LEU A 481 54.62 18.98 -68.42
C LEU A 481 54.69 20.39 -69.02
N ASN A 482 54.36 21.43 -68.24
CA ASN A 482 54.47 22.81 -68.69
C ASN A 482 55.92 23.17 -69.04
N SER A 483 56.89 22.71 -68.26
CA SER A 483 58.31 22.94 -68.52
C SER A 483 58.75 22.25 -69.82
N ALA A 484 58.36 20.98 -70.01
CA ALA A 484 58.62 20.23 -71.24
C ALA A 484 57.94 20.86 -72.47
N LEU A 485 56.75 21.44 -72.32
CA LEU A 485 56.09 22.19 -73.39
C LEU A 485 56.87 23.46 -73.76
N VAL A 486 57.37 24.21 -72.77
CA VAL A 486 58.22 25.39 -73.00
C VAL A 486 59.54 25.00 -73.68
N GLU A 487 60.17 23.91 -73.24
CA GLU A 487 61.39 23.39 -73.87
C GLU A 487 61.13 22.94 -75.32
N ARG A 488 60.01 22.25 -75.57
CA ARG A 488 59.58 21.88 -76.92
C ARG A 488 59.38 23.13 -77.79
N ASP A 489 58.70 24.15 -77.28
CA ASP A 489 58.45 25.38 -78.03
C ASP A 489 59.75 26.14 -78.31
N ARG A 490 60.69 26.16 -77.35
CA ARG A 490 62.06 26.69 -77.56
C ARG A 490 62.80 25.90 -78.65
N ALA A 491 62.77 24.57 -78.61
CA ALA A 491 63.40 23.73 -79.63
C ALA A 491 62.78 23.95 -81.03
N ILE A 492 61.47 24.16 -81.11
CA ILE A 492 60.77 24.53 -82.36
C ILE A 492 61.27 25.89 -82.85
N PHE A 493 61.41 26.88 -81.95
CA PHE A 493 61.93 28.19 -82.29
C PHE A 493 63.37 28.11 -82.82
N GLU A 494 64.26 27.41 -82.12
CA GLU A 494 65.65 27.20 -82.54
C GLU A 494 65.74 26.47 -83.90
N ARG A 495 64.91 25.44 -84.11
CA ARG A 495 64.79 24.77 -85.42
C ARG A 495 64.37 25.75 -86.52
N ASN A 496 63.40 26.62 -86.25
CA ASN A 496 62.92 27.61 -87.21
C ASN A 496 64.01 28.63 -87.55
N GLU A 497 64.74 29.16 -86.55
CA GLU A 497 65.87 30.05 -86.79
C GLU A 497 66.97 29.37 -87.63
N LEU A 498 67.27 28.10 -87.37
CA LEU A 498 68.22 27.33 -88.18
C LEU A 498 67.74 27.13 -89.62
N LEU A 499 66.44 26.86 -89.82
CA LEU A 499 65.84 26.77 -91.15
C LEU A 499 65.90 28.12 -91.88
N GLU A 500 65.66 29.22 -91.19
CA GLU A 500 65.78 30.57 -91.75
C GLU A 500 67.22 30.87 -92.17
N LYS A 501 68.21 30.56 -91.31
CA LYS A 501 69.64 30.66 -91.67
C LYS A 501 70.01 29.80 -92.88
N TYR A 502 69.55 28.55 -92.91
CA TYR A 502 69.76 27.66 -94.06
C TYR A 502 69.13 28.22 -95.34
N CYS A 503 67.94 28.82 -95.25
CA CYS A 503 67.29 29.48 -96.38
C CYS A 503 68.12 30.65 -96.92
N HIS A 504 68.71 31.47 -96.02
CA HIS A 504 69.64 32.52 -96.40
C HIS A 504 70.90 31.95 -97.05
N GLU A 505 71.52 30.91 -96.49
CA GLU A 505 72.68 30.26 -97.11
C GLU A 505 72.37 29.68 -98.50
N VAL A 506 71.19 29.09 -98.69
CA VAL A 506 70.73 28.61 -100.01
C VAL A 506 70.56 29.77 -100.98
N LYS A 507 70.03 30.91 -100.52
CA LYS A 507 69.87 32.12 -101.32
C LYS A 507 71.22 32.71 -101.70
N ASP A 508 72.14 32.84 -100.76
CA ASP A 508 73.51 33.32 -100.98
C ASP A 508 74.26 32.41 -101.96
N LYS A 509 74.11 31.08 -101.84
CA LYS A 509 74.65 30.12 -102.82
C LYS A 509 74.03 30.29 -104.21
N ALA A 510 72.74 30.57 -104.30
CA ALA A 510 72.07 30.83 -105.57
C ALA A 510 72.52 32.17 -106.20
N GLU A 511 72.78 33.18 -105.38
CA GLU A 511 73.34 34.46 -105.81
C GLU A 511 74.79 34.29 -106.29
N ALA A 512 75.64 33.57 -105.54
CA ALA A 512 76.99 33.23 -105.97
C ALA A 512 77.01 32.38 -107.27
N GLN A 513 76.03 31.49 -107.47
CA GLN A 513 75.89 30.74 -108.72
C GLN A 513 75.52 31.67 -109.89
N LYS A 514 74.67 32.68 -109.68
CA LYS A 514 74.38 33.70 -110.71
C LYS A 514 75.61 34.55 -111.05
N GLU A 515 76.40 34.93 -110.03
CA GLU A 515 77.66 35.66 -110.24
C GLU A 515 78.66 34.79 -111.02
N LEU A 516 78.74 33.50 -110.73
CA LEU A 516 79.56 32.55 -111.47
C LEU A 516 79.09 32.42 -112.93
N ASP A 517 77.79 32.25 -113.16
CA ASP A 517 77.22 32.18 -114.51
C ASP A 517 77.45 33.49 -115.30
N GLN A 518 77.40 34.64 -114.63
CA GLN A 518 77.72 35.95 -115.22
C GLN A 518 79.21 36.06 -115.55
N ALA A 519 80.11 35.66 -114.66
CA ALA A 519 81.54 35.62 -114.94
C ALA A 519 81.88 34.67 -116.10
N CYS A 520 81.17 33.55 -116.23
CA CYS A 520 81.30 32.66 -117.38
C CYS A 520 80.88 33.35 -118.70
N LYS A 521 79.79 34.12 -118.71
CA LYS A 521 79.41 34.93 -119.88
C LYS A 521 80.43 35.99 -120.21
N ASP A 522 80.94 36.70 -119.21
CA ASP A 522 81.95 37.73 -119.41
C ASP A 522 83.25 37.12 -119.98
N ILE A 523 83.66 35.93 -119.51
CA ILE A 523 84.77 35.18 -120.11
C ILE A 523 84.47 34.80 -121.57
N GLU A 524 83.23 34.42 -121.90
CA GLU A 524 82.82 34.15 -123.28
C GLU A 524 82.97 35.40 -124.16
N THR A 525 82.54 36.56 -123.68
CA THR A 525 82.70 37.83 -124.41
C THR A 525 84.17 38.22 -124.58
N VAL A 526 85.02 38.03 -123.57
CA VAL A 526 86.46 38.26 -123.68
C VAL A 526 87.12 37.27 -124.65
N LYS A 527 86.65 36.03 -124.72
CA LYS A 527 87.10 35.07 -125.74
C LYS A 527 86.72 35.54 -127.14
N GLU A 528 85.50 36.01 -127.34
CA GLU A 528 85.02 36.58 -128.61
C GLU A 528 85.85 37.81 -129.01
N GLU A 529 86.08 38.76 -128.08
CA GLU A 529 86.94 39.94 -128.29
C GLU A 529 88.37 39.54 -128.63
N ARG A 530 88.94 38.55 -127.94
CA ARG A 530 90.27 38.00 -128.26
C ARG A 530 90.29 37.35 -129.64
N ASP A 531 89.23 36.67 -130.05
CA ASP A 531 89.16 36.01 -131.35
C ASP A 531 88.93 37.02 -132.49
N VAL A 532 88.23 38.13 -132.23
CA VAL A 532 88.17 39.30 -133.10
C VAL A 532 89.55 39.96 -133.22
N ALA A 533 90.24 40.23 -132.09
CA ALA A 533 91.59 40.78 -132.10
C ALA A 533 92.61 39.86 -132.82
N ARG A 534 92.40 38.54 -132.75
CA ARG A 534 93.18 37.57 -133.55
C ARG A 534 92.87 37.67 -135.03
N LYS A 535 91.60 37.80 -135.44
CA LYS A 535 91.22 38.04 -136.84
C LYS A 535 91.81 39.34 -137.36
N GLU A 536 91.64 40.44 -136.64
CA GLU A 536 92.21 41.76 -136.99
C GLU A 536 93.73 41.72 -137.06
N ARG A 537 94.41 41.03 -136.13
CA ARG A 537 95.86 40.81 -136.22
C ARG A 537 96.26 40.03 -137.47
N THR A 538 95.47 39.05 -137.87
CA THR A 538 95.74 38.24 -139.07
C THR A 538 95.51 39.07 -140.34
N GLU A 539 94.46 39.89 -140.36
CA GLU A 539 94.16 40.84 -141.44
C GLU A 539 95.23 41.94 -141.54
N ALA A 540 95.73 42.45 -140.42
CA ALA A 540 96.87 43.39 -140.38
C ALA A 540 98.18 42.76 -140.90
N ILE A 541 98.40 41.46 -140.64
CA ILE A 541 99.53 40.71 -141.21
C ILE A 541 99.36 40.56 -142.73
N ILE A 542 98.15 40.28 -143.21
CA ILE A 542 97.85 40.21 -144.65
C ILE A 542 98.06 41.58 -145.32
N GLN A 543 97.62 42.66 -144.70
CA GLN A 543 97.82 44.03 -145.21
C GLN A 543 99.31 44.41 -145.21
N ARG A 544 100.06 44.07 -144.15
CA ARG A 544 101.52 44.23 -144.09
C ARG A 544 102.21 43.44 -145.20
N ASP A 545 101.80 42.20 -145.46
CA ASP A 545 102.39 41.35 -146.49
C ASP A 545 101.99 41.78 -147.92
N HIS A 546 100.83 42.41 -148.08
CA HIS A 546 100.42 43.08 -149.32
C HIS A 546 101.28 44.33 -149.59
N LEU A 547 101.46 45.19 -148.58
CA LEU A 547 102.35 46.36 -148.65
C LEU A 547 103.81 45.97 -148.88
N LEU A 548 104.28 44.86 -148.30
CA LEU A 548 105.62 44.31 -148.56
C LEU A 548 105.76 43.81 -150.00
N ARG A 549 104.75 43.15 -150.57
CA ARG A 549 104.77 42.75 -151.99
C ARG A 549 104.79 43.97 -152.91
N GLU A 550 103.99 44.99 -152.63
CA GLU A 550 103.98 46.25 -153.40
C GLU A 550 105.31 47.01 -153.27
N TYR A 551 105.93 47.02 -152.08
CA TYR A 551 107.26 47.58 -151.87
C TYR A 551 108.34 46.84 -152.66
N TYR A 552 108.34 45.49 -152.67
CA TYR A 552 109.31 44.71 -153.44
C TYR A 552 109.08 44.81 -154.96
N GLN A 553 107.83 44.95 -155.43
CA GLN A 553 107.51 45.15 -156.85
C GLN A 553 107.87 46.57 -157.32
N ALA A 554 107.67 47.59 -156.48
CA ALA A 554 108.13 48.96 -156.71
C ALA A 554 109.66 49.07 -156.70
N ARG A 555 110.35 48.31 -155.84
CA ARG A 555 111.82 48.23 -155.80
C ARG A 555 112.40 47.58 -157.07
N GLN A 556 111.75 46.53 -157.59
CA GLN A 556 112.19 45.83 -158.80
C GLN A 556 111.97 46.67 -160.08
N ILE A 557 110.96 47.54 -160.10
CA ILE A 557 110.72 48.54 -161.17
C ILE A 557 111.71 49.71 -161.08
N GLN A 558 112.10 50.13 -159.86
CA GLN A 558 113.10 51.18 -159.64
C GLN A 558 114.51 50.73 -160.05
N ASP A 559 114.87 49.47 -159.79
CA ASP A 559 116.18 48.89 -160.16
C ASP A 559 116.27 48.56 -161.66
N SER A 560 115.15 48.37 -162.38
CA SER A 560 115.14 48.29 -163.86
C SER A 560 115.21 49.68 -164.51
N ALA A 561 114.59 50.70 -163.91
CA ALA A 561 114.65 52.08 -164.38
C ALA A 561 116.04 52.72 -164.23
N THR A 562 116.84 52.33 -163.22
CA THR A 562 118.24 52.78 -163.07
C THR A 562 119.18 52.12 -164.08
N LEU A 563 118.99 50.84 -164.41
CA LEU A 563 119.77 50.16 -165.46
C LEU A 563 119.45 50.68 -166.88
N ASP A 564 118.20 51.06 -167.15
CA ASP A 564 117.81 51.70 -168.42
C ASP A 564 118.29 53.17 -168.50
N MET A 565 118.38 53.88 -167.37
CA MET A 565 118.99 55.22 -167.30
C MET A 565 120.52 55.18 -167.52
N GLU A 566 121.21 54.14 -167.05
CA GLU A 566 122.66 53.95 -167.30
C GLU A 566 122.98 53.52 -168.74
N ARG A 567 122.07 52.78 -169.41
CA ARG A 567 122.17 52.51 -170.86
C ARG A 567 121.91 53.76 -171.70
N ALA A 568 120.90 54.54 -171.36
CA ALA A 568 120.62 55.82 -172.02
C ALA A 568 121.78 56.83 -171.84
N ASN A 569 122.42 56.86 -170.66
CA ASN A 569 123.60 57.71 -170.43
C ASN A 569 124.84 57.27 -171.21
N LYS A 570 125.03 55.97 -171.49
CA LYS A 570 126.09 55.49 -172.40
C LYS A 570 125.80 55.79 -173.88
N GLU A 571 124.53 55.76 -174.30
CA GLU A 571 124.14 56.18 -175.65
C GLU A 571 124.26 57.70 -175.84
N ILE A 572 123.94 58.51 -174.83
CA ILE A 572 124.14 59.97 -174.85
C ILE A 572 125.64 60.33 -174.96
N GLU A 573 126.52 59.58 -174.31
CA GLU A 573 127.98 59.83 -174.37
C GLU A 573 128.58 59.41 -175.73
N VAL A 574 128.06 58.36 -176.36
CA VAL A 574 128.47 57.93 -177.72
C VAL A 574 127.94 58.91 -178.77
N LEU A 575 126.71 59.38 -178.63
CA LEU A 575 126.12 60.41 -179.50
C LEU A 575 126.83 61.76 -179.34
N ARG A 576 127.31 62.11 -178.12
CA ARG A 576 128.19 63.27 -177.90
C ARG A 576 129.53 63.14 -178.61
N LYS A 577 130.19 61.98 -178.54
CA LYS A 577 131.45 61.73 -179.28
C LYS A 577 131.27 61.75 -180.79
N GLN A 578 130.13 61.27 -181.30
CA GLN A 578 129.80 61.34 -182.73
C GLN A 578 129.46 62.78 -183.16
N TYR A 579 128.80 63.55 -182.31
CA TYR A 579 128.53 64.97 -182.55
C TYR A 579 129.82 65.80 -182.57
N GLU A 580 130.76 65.54 -181.66
CA GLU A 580 132.08 66.19 -181.60
C GLU A 580 132.98 65.81 -182.79
N ALA A 581 132.94 64.55 -183.24
CA ALA A 581 133.64 64.12 -184.46
C ALA A 581 133.07 64.81 -185.71
N MET A 582 131.74 64.86 -185.85
CA MET A 582 131.07 65.51 -186.98
C MET A 582 131.25 67.04 -186.96
N THR A 583 131.37 67.67 -185.79
CA THR A 583 131.69 69.11 -185.71
C THR A 583 133.15 69.41 -186.01
N HIS A 584 134.07 68.48 -185.77
CA HIS A 584 135.48 68.63 -186.17
C HIS A 584 135.66 68.45 -187.68
N GLU A 585 135.02 67.45 -188.28
CA GLU A 585 135.03 67.25 -189.74
C GLU A 585 134.34 68.41 -190.47
N LEU A 586 133.26 68.96 -189.90
CA LEU A 586 132.63 70.19 -190.41
C LEU A 586 133.61 71.38 -190.36
N LYS A 587 134.39 71.50 -189.28
CA LYS A 587 135.41 72.55 -189.13
C LYS A 587 136.54 72.40 -190.14
N GLU A 588 137.08 71.20 -190.33
CA GLU A 588 138.11 70.93 -191.34
C GLU A 588 137.59 71.16 -192.77
N ALA A 589 136.36 70.75 -193.07
CA ALA A 589 135.72 71.03 -194.36
C ALA A 589 135.47 72.53 -194.59
N THR A 590 135.11 73.29 -193.55
CA THR A 590 135.03 74.76 -193.65
C THR A 590 136.40 75.43 -193.79
N GLN A 591 137.44 74.89 -193.16
CA GLN A 591 138.81 75.42 -193.29
C GLN A 591 139.39 75.11 -194.68
N GLU A 592 139.11 73.93 -195.24
CA GLU A 592 139.45 73.59 -196.63
C GLU A 592 138.64 74.40 -197.64
N ALA A 593 137.38 74.71 -197.35
CA ALA A 593 136.58 75.65 -198.14
C ALA A 593 137.14 77.08 -198.09
N GLU A 594 137.65 77.55 -196.94
CA GLU A 594 138.37 78.82 -196.79
C GLU A 594 139.72 78.81 -197.54
N VAL A 595 140.47 77.71 -197.52
CA VAL A 595 141.72 77.56 -198.29
C VAL A 595 141.45 77.52 -199.79
N ALA A 596 140.37 76.88 -200.24
CA ALA A 596 139.91 76.90 -201.63
C ALA A 596 139.38 78.29 -202.03
N LYS A 597 138.77 79.02 -201.09
CA LYS A 597 138.34 80.41 -201.26
C LYS A 597 139.53 81.35 -201.43
N CYS A 598 140.57 81.23 -200.60
CA CYS A 598 141.80 82.00 -200.72
C CYS A 598 142.63 81.65 -201.96
N ARG A 599 142.65 80.38 -202.42
CA ARG A 599 143.29 80.02 -203.71
C ARG A 599 142.56 80.60 -204.92
N ARG A 600 141.23 80.69 -204.85
CA ARG A 600 140.41 81.37 -205.86
C ARG A 600 140.67 82.87 -205.87
N ASP A 601 140.75 83.48 -204.69
CA ASP A 601 140.95 84.92 -204.55
C ASP A 601 142.40 85.31 -204.90
N TRP A 602 143.38 84.43 -204.64
CA TRP A 602 144.74 84.51 -205.17
C TRP A 602 144.78 84.42 -206.71
N ALA A 603 144.03 83.49 -207.32
CA ALA A 603 143.94 83.38 -208.77
C ALA A 603 143.21 84.57 -209.43
N PHE A 604 142.22 85.16 -208.75
CA PHE A 604 141.54 86.37 -209.22
C PHE A 604 142.38 87.62 -209.07
N GLN A 605 143.15 87.75 -207.99
CA GLN A 605 144.01 88.90 -207.80
C GLN A 605 145.23 88.84 -208.72
N GLU A 606 145.77 87.65 -209.01
CA GLU A 606 146.86 87.50 -209.98
C GLU A 606 146.36 87.70 -211.42
N ARG A 607 145.10 87.37 -211.70
CA ARG A 607 144.43 87.80 -212.93
C ARG A 607 144.24 89.33 -212.98
N ASP A 608 143.87 89.97 -211.87
CA ASP A 608 143.68 91.42 -211.81
C ASP A 608 145.03 92.18 -211.87
N LYS A 609 146.11 91.54 -211.40
CA LYS A 609 147.51 91.91 -211.63
C LYS A 609 147.86 91.89 -213.12
N ILE A 610 147.43 90.86 -213.85
CA ILE A 610 147.62 90.75 -215.31
C ILE A 610 146.71 91.73 -216.10
N VAL A 611 145.50 92.04 -215.61
CA VAL A 611 144.59 93.01 -216.25
C VAL A 611 145.08 94.44 -216.04
N ALA A 612 145.59 94.81 -214.87
CA ALA A 612 146.20 96.11 -214.62
C ALA A 612 147.50 96.30 -215.41
N GLU A 613 148.31 95.23 -215.53
CA GLU A 613 149.47 95.19 -216.43
C GLU A 613 149.06 95.32 -217.92
N ARG A 614 147.84 94.91 -218.30
CA ARG A 614 147.29 95.09 -219.67
C ARG A 614 146.58 96.43 -219.92
N GLU A 615 146.02 97.10 -218.92
CA GLU A 615 145.30 98.37 -219.10
C GLU A 615 146.19 99.62 -219.01
N SER A 616 147.31 99.67 -218.27
CA SER A 616 148.13 100.91 -218.22
C SER A 616 149.36 100.92 -219.12
N ILE A 617 149.77 99.76 -219.63
CA ILE A 617 150.52 99.70 -220.91
C ILE A 617 149.72 100.43 -222.02
N ARG A 618 148.38 100.57 -221.90
CA ARG A 618 147.54 101.38 -222.81
C ARG A 618 147.64 102.90 -222.57
N SER A 619 148.06 103.35 -221.39
CA SER A 619 148.25 104.77 -221.06
C SER A 619 149.56 105.33 -221.59
N VAL A 620 150.47 104.46 -222.05
CA VAL A 620 151.75 104.84 -222.66
C VAL A 620 151.59 105.30 -224.13
N LEU A 621 150.41 105.21 -224.78
CA LEU A 621 150.22 105.65 -226.18
C LEU A 621 148.83 106.26 -226.48
N CYS A 622 148.64 107.52 -226.10
CA CYS A 622 148.27 108.56 -227.06
C CYS A 622 149.23 109.73 -226.82
N VAL A 623 150.13 109.90 -227.79
CA VAL A 623 150.85 111.10 -228.29
C VAL A 623 151.41 112.11 -227.30
#